data_AF-Q0UAT2-F1
#
_entry.id   AF-Q0UAT2-F1
#
_cell.length_a   1.000
_cell.length_b   1.000
_cell.length_c   1.000
_cell.angle_alpha   90.00
_cell.angle_beta   90.00
_cell.angle_gamma   90.00
#
_symmetry.space_group_name_H-M   'P 1'
#
loop_
_entity.id
_entity.type
_entity.pdbx_description
1 polymer ?
#
loop_
_entity_poly.entity_id
_entity_poly.type
_entity_poly.pdbx_seq_one_letter_code
_entity_poly.pdbx_strand_id
1 'polypeptide(L)'
;MPRGHTFSLVSGSQLWVASSKEIRVFKRSDDSNYFKRMTQDPLSQANVGEVTSGAIISSQPDRVYFGHTDGKVTIYSKKDFVCLGIINVSLYKISSLVGVGDNLWAGYSTGMIYVYDTKSTPWKVLKDWKAHDKPIAGILADRTSIWKLDRFQVASLGTDTMLRIWDGMLKNDWLENLMQQRDSEYCEFRELTARVMTWNAGATKPNTIRGTEQDRNFFRELLEPENPPDILVFGFQELVDLENKKITAKSFFKKKKSKEDSDSEHMSHQYRAWRDHLIRVLDEHSPKQNYVLLHTANLVGLFTCVFIKASERPNIRDICAAEIKLGFSGRVGNKGALVVRFFIDDSSLCFINCHLAAGQTQTVHRNNDAASIMEQAPLPKNRSPSDCENYFVGGGDGSMVLDHEICILNGDLNYRIDAMPRNTVIQAVKEGNLPKLLDRDQLLLSRKRNPGFRLRAFIEAPITFAPTYKYDPGTDNYDTSDKQRSPAWCDRLLYRGLGRIKQVDYRRHDTIKVSDHRPVSGKFKIRVKTINAKKQDSTKDKAEVEFEAVRRRIAGDIK
;
A
#
# COMPACT_ATOMS: atom_id res chain seq x y z
N MET A 1 -17.16 -40.23 11.46
CA MET A 1 -16.10 -39.30 11.03
C MET A 1 -14.76 -39.76 11.58
N PRO A 2 -13.66 -39.69 10.82
CA PRO A 2 -12.32 -39.98 11.34
C PRO A 2 -12.00 -39.10 12.57
N ARG A 3 -11.18 -39.60 13.51
CA ARG A 3 -10.63 -38.73 14.59
C ARG A 3 -9.83 -37.61 13.94
N GLY A 4 -10.00 -36.38 14.43
CA GLY A 4 -9.33 -35.21 13.87
C GLY A 4 -9.95 -34.65 12.59
N HIS A 5 -11.23 -34.96 12.30
CA HIS A 5 -11.97 -34.29 11.23
C HIS A 5 -11.92 -32.77 11.39
N THR A 6 -11.55 -32.08 10.32
CA THR A 6 -11.49 -30.61 10.29
C THR A 6 -12.50 -29.99 9.33
N PHE A 7 -12.74 -30.61 8.17
CA PHE A 7 -13.64 -30.06 7.16
C PHE A 7 -14.19 -31.16 6.24
N SER A 8 -15.38 -30.94 5.67
CA SER A 8 -15.93 -31.78 4.61
C SER A 8 -16.71 -30.97 3.58
N LEU A 9 -16.69 -31.45 2.33
CA LEU A 9 -17.35 -30.80 1.19
C LEU A 9 -17.88 -31.85 0.22
N VAL A 10 -19.05 -31.59 -0.35
CA VAL A 10 -19.63 -32.41 -1.42
C VAL A 10 -19.41 -31.72 -2.76
N SER A 11 -18.88 -32.45 -3.74
CA SER A 11 -18.71 -32.03 -5.13
C SER A 11 -19.37 -33.03 -6.07
N GLY A 12 -20.61 -32.77 -6.49
CA GLY A 12 -21.42 -33.75 -7.22
C GLY A 12 -21.62 -35.02 -6.37
N SER A 13 -21.23 -36.19 -6.87
CA SER A 13 -21.34 -37.46 -6.13
C SER A 13 -20.16 -37.77 -5.20
N GLN A 14 -19.17 -36.87 -5.12
CA GLN A 14 -17.96 -37.06 -4.33
C GLN A 14 -18.05 -36.33 -2.99
N LEU A 15 -17.75 -37.03 -1.90
CA LEU A 15 -17.56 -36.49 -0.56
C LEU A 15 -16.07 -36.38 -0.27
N TRP A 16 -15.58 -35.16 -0.08
CA TRP A 16 -14.21 -34.85 0.30
C TRP A 16 -14.16 -34.63 1.80
N VAL A 17 -13.34 -35.40 2.51
CA VAL A 17 -13.23 -35.34 3.98
C VAL A 17 -11.78 -35.04 4.35
N ALA A 18 -11.58 -33.92 5.03
CA ALA A 18 -10.30 -33.54 5.59
C ALA A 18 -10.19 -33.92 7.07
N SER A 19 -9.02 -34.41 7.47
CA SER A 19 -8.66 -34.69 8.87
C SER A 19 -7.23 -34.20 9.11
N SER A 20 -7.09 -33.12 9.87
CA SER A 20 -5.85 -32.34 9.98
C SER A 20 -5.29 -31.98 8.58
N LYS A 21 -4.16 -32.55 8.17
CA LYS A 21 -3.53 -32.30 6.85
C LYS A 21 -3.94 -33.28 5.74
N GLU A 22 -4.65 -34.34 6.09
CA GLU A 22 -5.00 -35.41 5.16
C GLU A 22 -6.39 -35.21 4.57
N ILE A 23 -6.54 -35.42 3.26
CA ILE A 23 -7.81 -35.36 2.56
C ILE A 23 -8.10 -36.74 1.95
N ARG A 24 -9.30 -37.27 2.19
CA ARG A 24 -9.79 -38.52 1.60
C ARG A 24 -11.04 -38.25 0.79
N VAL A 25 -11.14 -38.88 -0.38
CA VAL A 25 -12.30 -38.73 -1.26
C VAL A 25 -13.11 -40.01 -1.26
N PHE A 26 -14.42 -39.86 -1.17
CA PHE A 26 -15.39 -40.95 -1.22
C PHE A 26 -16.42 -40.67 -2.31
N LYS A 27 -16.95 -41.72 -2.93
CA LYS A 27 -18.08 -41.65 -3.85
C LYS A 27 -19.26 -42.37 -3.24
N ARG A 28 -20.46 -41.79 -3.34
CA ARG A 28 -21.70 -42.50 -3.01
C ARG A 28 -21.89 -43.67 -3.97
N SER A 29 -22.17 -44.86 -3.46
CA SER A 29 -22.51 -46.03 -4.27
C SER A 29 -23.88 -45.87 -4.95
N ASP A 30 -24.08 -46.57 -6.07
CA ASP A 30 -25.32 -46.48 -6.85
C ASP A 30 -26.54 -47.05 -6.07
N ASP A 31 -26.29 -48.00 -5.16
CA ASP A 31 -27.29 -48.56 -4.23
C ASP A 31 -27.61 -47.65 -3.03
N SER A 32 -27.02 -46.45 -2.95
CA SER A 32 -27.26 -45.41 -1.94
C SER A 32 -26.96 -45.77 -0.48
N ASN A 33 -26.42 -46.95 -0.19
CA ASN A 33 -26.28 -47.42 1.19
C ASN A 33 -24.88 -47.22 1.80
N TYR A 34 -23.84 -46.94 1.02
CA TYR A 34 -22.50 -46.68 1.56
C TYR A 34 -21.63 -45.77 0.68
N PHE A 35 -20.51 -45.31 1.24
CA PHE A 35 -19.52 -44.48 0.57
C PHE A 35 -18.25 -45.29 0.27
N LYS A 36 -17.89 -45.42 -1.01
CA LYS A 36 -16.66 -46.10 -1.43
C LYS A 36 -15.51 -45.10 -1.47
N ARG A 37 -14.40 -45.41 -0.78
CA ARG A 37 -13.18 -44.60 -0.83
C ARG A 37 -12.60 -44.63 -2.25
N MET A 38 -12.34 -43.45 -2.82
CA MET A 38 -11.78 -43.30 -4.16
C MET A 38 -10.24 -43.21 -4.14
N THR A 39 -9.67 -42.62 -3.10
CA THR A 39 -8.21 -42.51 -2.98
C THR A 39 -7.63 -43.74 -2.28
N GLN A 40 -6.49 -44.25 -2.78
CA GLN A 40 -5.76 -45.32 -2.10
C GLN A 40 -5.09 -44.78 -0.83
N ASP A 41 -4.34 -43.69 -0.99
CA ASP A 41 -3.70 -42.94 0.09
C ASP A 41 -4.40 -41.59 0.35
N PRO A 42 -4.20 -40.97 1.52
CA PRO A 42 -4.68 -39.63 1.78
C PRO A 42 -3.92 -38.60 0.94
N LEU A 43 -4.64 -37.63 0.38
CA LEU A 43 -4.04 -36.49 -0.32
C LEU A 43 -3.49 -35.53 0.73
N SER A 44 -2.20 -35.20 0.67
CA SER A 44 -1.57 -34.22 1.54
C SER A 44 -0.31 -33.64 0.90
N GLN A 45 0.14 -32.48 1.38
CA GLN A 45 1.35 -31.80 0.90
C GLN A 45 2.27 -31.48 2.08
N ALA A 46 3.59 -31.64 1.92
CA ALA A 46 4.54 -31.49 3.03
C ALA A 46 4.58 -30.06 3.62
N ASN A 47 4.43 -29.05 2.75
CA ASN A 47 4.66 -27.64 3.10
C ASN A 47 3.38 -26.84 3.39
N VAL A 48 2.31 -27.51 3.82
CA VAL A 48 1.03 -26.85 4.15
C VAL A 48 0.58 -27.14 5.59
N GLY A 49 -0.18 -26.19 6.15
CA GLY A 49 -0.85 -26.32 7.43
C GLY A 49 -2.03 -27.30 7.38
N GLU A 50 -2.75 -27.40 8.49
CA GLU A 50 -3.97 -28.21 8.57
C GLU A 50 -5.07 -27.61 7.69
N VAL A 51 -5.89 -28.46 7.08
CA VAL A 51 -7.04 -28.04 6.29
C VAL A 51 -8.12 -27.51 7.22
N THR A 52 -8.61 -26.31 6.96
CA THR A 52 -9.64 -25.64 7.77
C THR A 52 -10.95 -25.47 7.05
N SER A 53 -10.92 -25.46 5.72
CA SER A 53 -12.03 -25.08 4.86
C SER A 53 -11.79 -25.55 3.44
N GLY A 54 -12.83 -25.52 2.61
CA GLY A 54 -12.70 -25.82 1.19
C GLY A 54 -13.90 -25.32 0.39
N ALA A 55 -13.70 -25.18 -0.91
CA ALA A 55 -14.68 -24.59 -1.82
C ALA A 55 -14.58 -25.17 -3.24
N ILE A 56 -15.65 -24.96 -4.00
CA ILE A 56 -15.71 -25.15 -5.45
C ILE A 56 -16.22 -23.84 -6.05
N ILE A 57 -15.60 -23.40 -7.14
CA ILE A 57 -16.00 -22.22 -7.89
C ILE A 57 -16.85 -22.69 -9.08
N SER A 58 -18.02 -22.09 -9.30
CA SER A 58 -18.96 -22.55 -10.32
C SER A 58 -18.36 -22.56 -11.72
N SER A 59 -17.50 -21.59 -12.05
CA SER A 59 -16.82 -21.53 -13.35
C SER A 59 -15.60 -22.44 -13.48
N GLN A 60 -15.20 -23.16 -12.42
CA GLN A 60 -14.11 -24.13 -12.43
C GLN A 60 -14.53 -25.42 -11.69
N PRO A 61 -15.56 -26.15 -12.19
CA PRO A 61 -16.18 -27.28 -11.47
C PRO A 61 -15.27 -28.50 -11.33
N ASP A 62 -14.21 -28.58 -12.14
CA ASP A 62 -13.20 -29.65 -12.12
C ASP A 62 -12.11 -29.44 -11.06
N ARG A 63 -12.18 -28.36 -10.27
CA ARG A 63 -11.20 -28.01 -9.24
C ARG A 63 -11.84 -27.97 -7.86
N VAL A 64 -11.10 -28.46 -6.88
CA VAL A 64 -11.46 -28.36 -5.45
C VAL A 64 -10.36 -27.61 -4.71
N TYR A 65 -10.74 -26.59 -3.96
CA TYR A 65 -9.83 -25.70 -3.26
C TYR A 65 -9.90 -26.00 -1.76
N PHE A 66 -8.76 -26.09 -1.08
CA PHE A 66 -8.69 -26.26 0.37
C PHE A 66 -7.84 -25.18 1.00
N GLY A 67 -8.38 -24.54 2.04
CA GLY A 67 -7.71 -23.49 2.80
C GLY A 67 -7.01 -24.07 4.02
N HIS A 68 -5.87 -23.49 4.38
CA HIS A 68 -5.01 -24.01 5.43
C HIS A 68 -4.76 -23.02 6.58
N THR A 69 -4.34 -23.55 7.74
CA THR A 69 -4.00 -22.75 8.93
C THR A 69 -2.85 -21.78 8.74
N ASP A 70 -2.01 -22.00 7.73
CA ASP A 70 -0.83 -21.19 7.40
C ASP A 70 -1.07 -20.23 6.22
N GLY A 71 -2.34 -19.99 5.86
CA GLY A 71 -2.72 -19.01 4.85
C GLY A 71 -2.48 -19.46 3.41
N LYS A 72 -2.20 -20.74 3.19
CA LYS A 72 -2.08 -21.35 1.86
C LYS A 72 -3.41 -21.92 1.38
N VAL A 73 -3.55 -22.05 0.06
CA VAL A 73 -4.63 -22.77 -0.61
C VAL A 73 -4.02 -23.88 -1.48
N THR A 74 -4.45 -25.11 -1.26
CA THR A 74 -4.15 -26.23 -2.18
C THR A 74 -5.30 -26.42 -3.16
N ILE A 75 -4.96 -26.80 -4.40
CA ILE A 75 -5.91 -26.98 -5.49
C ILE A 75 -5.76 -28.41 -5.98
N TYR A 76 -6.85 -29.17 -5.99
CA TYR A 76 -6.87 -30.55 -6.50
C TYR A 76 -7.79 -30.67 -7.70
N SER A 77 -7.39 -31.51 -8.66
CA SER A 77 -8.24 -31.95 -9.75
C SER A 77 -9.31 -32.91 -9.22
N LYS A 78 -10.55 -32.71 -9.63
CA LYS A 78 -11.68 -33.56 -9.24
C LYS A 78 -11.64 -34.95 -9.90
N LYS A 79 -10.99 -35.04 -11.06
CA LYS A 79 -11.00 -36.26 -11.91
C LYS A 79 -10.01 -37.31 -11.42
N ASP A 80 -8.77 -36.90 -11.17
CA ASP A 80 -7.63 -37.77 -10.87
C ASP A 80 -6.98 -37.47 -9.52
N PHE A 81 -7.52 -36.51 -8.76
CA PHE A 81 -7.06 -36.15 -7.41
C PHE A 81 -5.62 -35.60 -7.35
N VAL A 82 -5.06 -35.18 -8.50
CA VAL A 82 -3.72 -34.59 -8.56
C VAL A 82 -3.73 -33.17 -7.98
N CYS A 83 -2.70 -32.83 -7.20
CA CYS A 83 -2.48 -31.47 -6.72
C CYS A 83 -2.04 -30.59 -7.90
N LEU A 84 -2.89 -29.65 -8.29
CA LEU A 84 -2.67 -28.70 -9.38
C LEU A 84 -1.82 -27.49 -8.95
N GLY A 85 -1.76 -27.19 -7.66
CA GLY A 85 -0.96 -26.08 -7.16
C GLY A 85 -1.14 -25.78 -5.67
N ILE A 86 -0.17 -25.05 -5.13
CA ILE A 86 -0.18 -24.54 -3.76
C ILE A 86 0.08 -23.03 -3.83
N ILE A 87 -0.90 -22.23 -3.45
CA ILE A 87 -0.83 -20.77 -3.51
C ILE A 87 -0.76 -20.21 -2.09
N ASN A 88 0.27 -19.41 -1.80
CA ASN A 88 0.33 -18.66 -0.55
C ASN A 88 -0.43 -17.34 -0.71
N VAL A 89 -1.62 -17.24 -0.11
CA VAL A 89 -2.51 -16.08 -0.28
C VAL A 89 -2.48 -15.11 0.90
N SER A 90 -2.01 -15.55 2.08
CA SER A 90 -1.97 -14.74 3.30
C SER A 90 -0.98 -15.30 4.32
N LEU A 91 -0.55 -14.48 5.29
CA LEU A 91 0.19 -14.95 6.47
C LEU A 91 -0.73 -15.45 7.59
N TYR A 92 -2.04 -15.21 7.46
CA TYR A 92 -3.02 -15.52 8.49
C TYR A 92 -3.79 -16.80 8.17
N LYS A 93 -4.27 -17.48 9.21
CA LYS A 93 -5.13 -18.66 9.09
C LYS A 93 -6.37 -18.34 8.24
N ILE A 94 -6.60 -19.16 7.21
CA ILE A 94 -7.88 -19.17 6.50
C ILE A 94 -8.88 -19.93 7.38
N SER A 95 -9.98 -19.28 7.74
CA SER A 95 -11.04 -19.89 8.54
C SER A 95 -12.18 -20.44 7.69
N SER A 96 -12.43 -19.83 6.53
CA SER A 96 -13.53 -20.22 5.64
C SER A 96 -13.17 -19.91 4.19
N LEU A 97 -13.61 -20.79 3.28
CA LEU A 97 -13.54 -20.59 1.84
C LEU A 97 -14.92 -20.82 1.26
N VAL A 98 -15.32 -19.99 0.30
CA VAL A 98 -16.55 -20.19 -0.46
C VAL A 98 -16.36 -19.72 -1.90
N GLY A 99 -16.86 -20.50 -2.86
CA GLY A 99 -16.92 -20.09 -4.26
C GLY A 99 -18.17 -19.25 -4.49
N VAL A 100 -17.99 -18.07 -5.09
CA VAL A 100 -19.04 -17.09 -5.33
C VAL A 100 -18.95 -16.68 -6.80
N GLY A 101 -19.76 -17.32 -7.65
CA GLY A 101 -19.74 -17.12 -9.09
C GLY A 101 -18.38 -17.53 -9.67
N ASP A 102 -17.65 -16.56 -10.19
CA ASP A 102 -16.30 -16.74 -10.76
C ASP A 102 -15.16 -16.69 -9.73
N ASN A 103 -15.44 -16.25 -8.50
CA ASN A 103 -14.41 -15.82 -7.55
C ASN A 103 -14.33 -16.74 -6.33
N LEU A 104 -13.15 -16.79 -5.72
CA LEU A 104 -12.94 -17.46 -4.44
C LEU A 104 -12.92 -16.44 -3.31
N TRP A 105 -13.85 -16.56 -2.36
CA TRP A 105 -13.88 -15.74 -1.16
C TRP A 105 -13.19 -16.49 -0.01
N ALA A 106 -12.31 -15.80 0.70
CA ALA A 106 -11.60 -16.32 1.85
C ALA A 106 -11.83 -15.46 3.09
N GLY A 107 -12.28 -16.06 4.17
CA GLY A 107 -12.39 -15.46 5.49
C GLY A 107 -11.22 -15.85 6.37
N TYR A 108 -10.65 -14.89 7.10
CA TYR A 108 -9.45 -15.10 7.90
C TYR A 108 -9.70 -15.05 9.41
N SER A 109 -8.76 -15.58 10.17
CA SER A 109 -8.73 -15.44 11.63
C SER A 109 -8.62 -13.99 12.10
N THR A 110 -8.23 -13.07 11.21
CA THR A 110 -8.18 -11.63 11.51
C THR A 110 -9.53 -10.94 11.39
N GLY A 111 -10.59 -11.64 10.96
CA GLY A 111 -11.89 -11.02 10.67
C GLY A 111 -11.97 -10.34 9.29
N MET A 112 -10.91 -10.43 8.48
CA MET A 112 -10.89 -9.94 7.11
C MET A 112 -11.58 -10.94 6.16
N ILE A 113 -12.16 -10.42 5.08
CA ILE A 113 -12.57 -11.19 3.90
C ILE A 113 -11.78 -10.68 2.70
N TYR A 114 -11.25 -11.61 1.90
CA TYR A 114 -10.58 -11.33 0.63
C TYR A 114 -11.31 -12.07 -0.50
N VAL A 115 -11.39 -11.43 -1.66
CA VAL A 115 -11.96 -12.00 -2.88
C VAL A 115 -10.84 -12.14 -3.91
N TYR A 116 -10.64 -13.36 -4.39
CA TYR A 116 -9.58 -13.70 -5.34
C TYR A 116 -10.14 -14.04 -6.71
N ASP A 117 -9.52 -13.46 -7.74
CA ASP A 117 -9.53 -14.03 -9.08
C ASP A 117 -8.47 -15.13 -9.14
N THR A 118 -8.93 -16.36 -9.35
CA THR A 118 -8.09 -17.57 -9.38
C THR A 118 -7.64 -17.95 -10.80
N LYS A 119 -8.09 -17.21 -11.83
CA LYS A 119 -7.72 -17.45 -13.24
C LYS A 119 -6.37 -16.83 -13.58
N SER A 120 -5.96 -15.78 -12.87
CA SER A 120 -4.66 -15.12 -13.01
C SER A 120 -3.55 -15.87 -12.27
N THR A 121 -2.31 -15.84 -12.77
CA THR A 121 -1.14 -16.36 -12.05
C THR A 121 -0.04 -15.29 -11.99
N PRO A 122 0.33 -14.78 -10.80
CA PRO A 122 -0.24 -15.09 -9.48
C PRO A 122 -1.71 -14.63 -9.37
N TRP A 123 -2.44 -15.20 -8.40
CA TRP A 123 -3.83 -14.81 -8.12
C TRP A 123 -3.93 -13.32 -7.81
N LYS A 124 -4.93 -12.65 -8.39
CA LYS A 124 -5.22 -11.24 -8.12
C LYS A 124 -6.24 -11.13 -6.98
N VAL A 125 -5.95 -10.26 -6.00
CA VAL A 125 -6.96 -9.82 -5.01
C VAL A 125 -7.86 -8.81 -5.71
N LEU A 126 -9.15 -9.13 -5.83
CA LEU A 126 -10.17 -8.23 -6.39
C LEU A 126 -10.67 -7.24 -5.34
N LYS A 127 -10.81 -7.68 -4.09
CA LYS A 127 -11.26 -6.85 -2.96
C LYS A 127 -10.82 -7.45 -1.64
N ASP A 128 -10.50 -6.61 -0.65
CA ASP A 128 -10.36 -6.99 0.75
C ASP A 128 -11.01 -5.97 1.68
N TRP A 129 -11.59 -6.43 2.79
CA TRP A 129 -12.16 -5.54 3.81
C TRP A 129 -12.23 -6.22 5.18
N LYS A 130 -12.31 -5.39 6.22
CA LYS A 130 -12.56 -5.82 7.61
C LYS A 130 -14.05 -6.13 7.75
N ALA A 131 -14.40 -7.39 7.49
CA ALA A 131 -15.79 -7.85 7.58
C ALA A 131 -16.27 -7.95 9.04
N HIS A 132 -15.41 -8.41 9.95
CA HIS A 132 -15.73 -8.62 11.38
C HIS A 132 -14.56 -8.18 12.26
N ASP A 133 -14.84 -7.75 13.49
CA ASP A 133 -13.78 -7.34 14.44
C ASP A 133 -13.01 -8.55 14.99
N LYS A 134 -13.69 -9.69 15.06
CA LYS A 134 -13.17 -10.99 15.51
C LYS A 134 -13.03 -11.98 14.34
N PRO A 135 -12.34 -13.13 14.53
CA PRO A 135 -12.20 -14.16 13.50
C PRO A 135 -13.49 -14.50 12.75
N ILE A 136 -13.38 -14.71 11.43
CA ILE A 136 -14.49 -15.25 10.65
C ILE A 136 -14.75 -16.70 11.09
N ALA A 137 -15.99 -16.99 11.46
CA ALA A 137 -16.46 -18.34 11.80
C ALA A 137 -16.93 -19.11 10.57
N GLY A 138 -17.57 -18.44 9.61
CA GLY A 138 -18.01 -19.05 8.35
C GLY A 138 -18.49 -18.03 7.33
N ILE A 139 -18.41 -18.39 6.06
CA ILE A 139 -18.96 -17.65 4.93
C ILE A 139 -19.79 -18.61 4.08
N LEU A 140 -21.00 -18.21 3.70
CA LEU A 140 -21.90 -18.99 2.86
C LEU A 140 -22.47 -18.12 1.74
N ALA A 141 -22.48 -18.66 0.52
CA ALA A 141 -23.15 -18.03 -0.61
C ALA A 141 -24.56 -18.62 -0.75
N ASP A 142 -25.61 -17.79 -0.66
CA ASP A 142 -26.97 -18.22 -0.93
C ASP A 142 -27.17 -18.30 -2.44
N ARG A 143 -26.94 -19.49 -3.00
CA ARG A 143 -27.15 -19.77 -4.42
C ARG A 143 -28.60 -19.59 -4.88
N THR A 144 -29.57 -19.61 -3.96
CA THR A 144 -30.98 -19.43 -4.30
C THR A 144 -31.41 -17.96 -4.32
N SER A 145 -30.66 -17.08 -3.66
CA SER A 145 -30.95 -15.64 -3.59
C SER A 145 -31.00 -14.98 -4.97
N ILE A 146 -30.17 -15.41 -5.92
CA ILE A 146 -30.17 -14.82 -7.27
C ILE A 146 -31.51 -15.00 -8.00
N TRP A 147 -32.24 -16.07 -7.69
CA TRP A 147 -33.55 -16.37 -8.27
C TRP A 147 -34.71 -15.82 -7.46
N LYS A 148 -34.57 -15.83 -6.13
CA LYS A 148 -35.64 -15.43 -5.20
C LYS A 148 -35.68 -13.91 -4.97
N LEU A 149 -34.51 -13.28 -4.99
CA LEU A 149 -34.30 -11.88 -4.59
C LEU A 149 -33.67 -11.03 -5.70
N ASP A 150 -33.40 -11.64 -6.86
CA ASP A 150 -32.71 -10.99 -7.99
C ASP A 150 -31.32 -10.40 -7.61
N ARG A 151 -30.69 -11.00 -6.59
CA ARG A 151 -29.41 -10.60 -6.00
C ARG A 151 -28.65 -11.83 -5.55
N PHE A 152 -27.35 -11.88 -5.78
CA PHE A 152 -26.53 -12.97 -5.25
C PHE A 152 -25.95 -12.57 -3.89
N GLN A 153 -26.45 -13.16 -2.81
CA GLN A 153 -26.05 -12.80 -1.46
C GLN A 153 -24.99 -13.75 -0.90
N VAL A 154 -24.02 -13.16 -0.20
CA VAL A 154 -23.04 -13.88 0.61
C VAL A 154 -23.22 -13.47 2.05
N ALA A 155 -23.39 -14.42 2.96
CA ALA A 155 -23.47 -14.18 4.39
C ALA A 155 -22.14 -14.56 5.05
N SER A 156 -21.66 -13.73 5.98
CA SER A 156 -20.56 -14.07 6.87
C SER A 156 -20.99 -14.04 8.33
N LEU A 157 -20.47 -14.97 9.11
CA LEU A 157 -20.61 -15.04 10.56
C LEU A 157 -19.24 -14.84 11.19
N GLY A 158 -19.11 -13.89 12.10
CA GLY A 158 -17.92 -13.72 12.92
C GLY A 158 -18.08 -14.37 14.29
N THR A 159 -16.95 -14.63 14.95
CA THR A 159 -16.95 -14.98 16.39
C THR A 159 -17.28 -13.79 17.29
N ASP A 160 -17.56 -12.64 16.69
CA ASP A 160 -18.25 -11.49 17.30
C ASP A 160 -19.76 -11.70 17.39
N THR A 161 -20.28 -12.86 16.99
CA THR A 161 -21.71 -13.23 16.99
C THR A 161 -22.57 -12.38 16.05
N MET A 162 -21.94 -11.64 15.12
CA MET A 162 -22.64 -10.86 14.13
C MET A 162 -22.76 -11.62 12.81
N LEU A 163 -23.94 -11.57 12.21
CA LEU A 163 -24.18 -11.96 10.82
C LEU A 163 -24.12 -10.71 9.94
N ARG A 164 -23.42 -10.77 8.81
CA ARG A 164 -23.34 -9.69 7.82
C ARG A 164 -23.62 -10.22 6.42
N ILE A 165 -24.28 -9.40 5.60
CA ILE A 165 -24.67 -9.76 4.22
C ILE A 165 -23.90 -8.88 3.24
N TRP A 166 -23.41 -9.51 2.17
CA TRP A 166 -22.59 -8.91 1.13
C TRP A 166 -23.17 -9.21 -0.25
N ASP A 167 -22.88 -8.33 -1.20
CA ASP A 167 -23.15 -8.58 -2.61
C ASP A 167 -22.09 -9.53 -3.18
N GLY A 168 -22.51 -10.74 -3.53
CA GLY A 168 -21.66 -11.78 -4.09
C GLY A 168 -21.18 -11.48 -5.52
N MET A 169 -21.86 -10.58 -6.25
CA MET A 169 -21.44 -10.17 -7.59
C MET A 169 -20.48 -8.98 -7.57
N LEU A 170 -20.34 -8.30 -6.43
CA LEU A 170 -19.53 -7.09 -6.30
C LEU A 170 -19.91 -6.04 -7.36
N LYS A 171 -21.23 -5.77 -7.56
CA LYS A 171 -21.75 -4.90 -8.63
C LYS A 171 -21.02 -3.56 -8.68
N ASN A 172 -20.92 -2.89 -7.54
CA ASN A 172 -20.30 -1.57 -7.46
C ASN A 172 -18.81 -1.62 -7.83
N ASP A 173 -18.07 -2.61 -7.33
CA ASP A 173 -16.65 -2.77 -7.68
C ASP A 173 -16.49 -3.10 -9.17
N TRP A 174 -17.37 -3.91 -9.74
CA TRP A 174 -17.34 -4.26 -11.16
C TRP A 174 -17.59 -3.03 -12.03
N LEU A 175 -18.64 -2.26 -11.71
CA LEU A 175 -18.99 -1.03 -12.43
C LEU A 175 -17.88 0.01 -12.31
N GLU A 176 -17.35 0.22 -11.11
CA GLU A 176 -16.25 1.16 -10.87
C GLU A 176 -15.03 0.80 -11.70
N ASN A 177 -14.62 -0.48 -11.69
CA ASN A 177 -13.49 -0.95 -12.49
C ASN A 177 -13.73 -0.78 -14.00
N LEU A 178 -14.96 -1.02 -14.49
CA LEU A 178 -15.29 -0.82 -15.90
C LEU A 178 -15.29 0.67 -16.27
N MET A 179 -15.86 1.53 -15.42
CA MET A 179 -15.85 2.98 -15.61
C MET A 179 -14.42 3.52 -15.65
N GLN A 180 -13.53 3.06 -14.75
CA GLN A 180 -12.11 3.41 -14.78
C GLN A 180 -11.41 2.98 -16.08
N GLN A 181 -11.76 1.80 -16.64
CA GLN A 181 -11.20 1.35 -17.92
C GLN A 181 -11.72 2.14 -19.12
N ARG A 182 -12.88 2.79 -18.98
CA ARG A 182 -13.54 3.60 -20.02
C ARG A 182 -13.51 5.09 -19.70
N ASP A 183 -12.62 5.51 -18.81
CA ASP A 183 -12.51 6.91 -18.41
C ASP A 183 -12.29 7.85 -19.59
N SER A 184 -11.62 7.41 -20.66
CA SER A 184 -11.47 8.14 -21.92
C SER A 184 -12.75 8.45 -22.67
N GLU A 185 -13.86 7.75 -22.41
CA GLU A 185 -15.15 8.03 -23.03
C GLU A 185 -15.80 9.30 -22.46
N TYR A 186 -15.47 9.66 -21.21
CA TYR A 186 -16.11 10.75 -20.49
C TYR A 186 -15.15 11.73 -19.81
N CYS A 187 -13.84 11.49 -19.84
CA CYS A 187 -12.83 12.37 -19.30
C CYS A 187 -11.94 12.96 -20.39
N GLU A 188 -11.56 14.22 -20.19
CA GLU A 188 -10.39 14.81 -20.85
C GLU A 188 -9.18 14.71 -19.92
N PHE A 189 -7.98 14.68 -20.51
CA PHE A 189 -6.75 14.48 -19.74
C PHE A 189 -5.67 15.46 -20.15
N ARG A 190 -4.91 15.92 -19.16
CA ARG A 190 -3.68 16.68 -19.36
C ARG A 190 -2.56 16.14 -18.46
N GLU A 191 -1.33 16.43 -18.84
CA GLU A 191 -0.14 16.01 -18.10
C GLU A 191 0.39 17.17 -17.23
N LEU A 192 0.74 16.84 -15.99
CA LEU A 192 1.46 17.66 -15.04
C LEU A 192 2.79 16.99 -14.70
N THR A 193 3.74 17.80 -14.27
CA THR A 193 5.03 17.34 -13.76
C THR A 193 5.12 17.61 -12.27
N ALA A 194 5.60 16.63 -11.51
CA ALA A 194 5.88 16.79 -10.09
C ALA A 194 7.34 16.42 -9.79
N ARG A 195 8.00 17.20 -8.94
CA ARG A 195 9.31 16.88 -8.38
C ARG A 195 9.16 16.67 -6.89
N VAL A 196 9.53 15.47 -6.43
CA VAL A 196 9.48 15.10 -5.01
C VAL A 196 10.89 14.86 -4.51
N MET A 197 11.28 15.57 -3.46
CA MET A 197 12.53 15.39 -2.74
C MET A 197 12.23 14.79 -1.37
N THR A 198 13.04 13.83 -0.96
CA THR A 198 13.05 13.32 0.41
C THR A 198 14.45 13.40 1.00
N TRP A 199 14.56 13.85 2.25
CA TRP A 199 15.84 13.98 2.91
C TRP A 199 15.74 13.90 4.44
N ASN A 200 16.39 12.89 5.01
CA ASN A 200 16.72 12.89 6.43
C ASN A 200 17.84 13.91 6.66
N ALA A 201 17.47 15.06 7.22
CA ALA A 201 18.34 16.22 7.32
C ALA A 201 19.25 16.19 8.55
N GLY A 202 19.09 15.25 9.50
CA GLY A 202 19.96 15.15 10.68
C GLY A 202 20.10 16.48 11.45
N ALA A 203 18.98 17.19 11.64
CA ALA A 203 18.87 18.51 12.25
C ALA A 203 19.62 19.67 11.53
N THR A 204 19.99 19.46 10.27
CA THR A 204 20.64 20.47 9.42
C THR A 204 19.78 21.73 9.28
N LYS A 205 20.44 22.90 9.25
CA LYS A 205 19.82 24.21 9.03
C LYS A 205 20.04 24.67 7.59
N PRO A 206 19.14 25.48 7.00
CA PRO A 206 19.32 25.96 5.62
C PRO A 206 20.67 26.63 5.34
N ASN A 207 21.19 27.40 6.31
CA ASN A 207 22.41 28.17 6.15
C ASN A 207 23.68 27.30 6.09
N THR A 208 23.62 26.03 6.52
CA THR A 208 24.78 25.12 6.43
C THR A 208 24.97 24.57 5.02
N ILE A 209 24.00 24.76 4.11
CA ILE A 209 24.04 24.31 2.69
C ILE A 209 24.61 25.40 1.78
N ARG A 210 25.52 26.22 2.31
CA ARG A 210 26.11 27.35 1.58
C ARG A 210 27.64 27.28 1.51
N GLY A 211 28.22 26.16 1.95
CA GLY A 211 29.66 26.00 2.13
C GLY A 211 30.45 26.01 0.82
N THR A 212 29.86 25.50 -0.27
CA THR A 212 30.52 25.40 -1.58
C THR A 212 29.66 25.97 -2.72
N GLU A 213 30.26 26.21 -3.89
CA GLU A 213 29.51 26.56 -5.11
C GLU A 213 28.58 25.43 -5.57
N GLN A 214 28.98 24.18 -5.34
CA GLN A 214 28.19 22.99 -5.66
C GLN A 214 26.96 22.86 -4.76
N ASP A 215 27.07 23.18 -3.47
CA ASP A 215 25.91 23.23 -2.56
C ASP A 215 24.89 24.28 -3.00
N ARG A 216 25.36 25.41 -3.56
CA ARG A 216 24.49 26.49 -4.07
C ARG A 216 23.70 26.07 -5.30
N ASN A 217 24.25 25.17 -6.12
CA ASN A 217 23.57 24.68 -7.33
C ASN A 217 22.56 23.56 -7.05
N PHE A 218 22.61 22.89 -5.89
CA PHE A 218 21.74 21.76 -5.58
C PHE A 218 20.25 22.07 -5.80
N PHE A 219 19.74 23.16 -5.23
CA PHE A 219 18.33 23.52 -5.40
C PHE A 219 18.03 23.96 -6.83
N ARG A 220 18.95 24.67 -7.50
CA ARG A 220 18.78 25.00 -8.92
C ARG A 220 18.63 23.72 -9.77
N GLU A 221 19.49 22.72 -9.58
CA GLU A 221 19.42 21.43 -10.29
C GLU A 221 18.15 20.64 -9.95
N LEU A 222 17.66 20.75 -8.72
CA LEU A 222 16.42 20.11 -8.29
C LEU A 222 15.18 20.75 -8.96
N LEU A 223 15.21 22.08 -9.12
CA LEU A 223 14.12 22.86 -9.70
C LEU A 223 14.08 22.81 -11.23
N GLU A 224 15.21 22.57 -11.90
CA GLU A 224 15.33 22.54 -13.36
C GLU A 224 14.71 23.79 -14.03
N PRO A 225 15.28 25.00 -13.86
CA PRO A 225 14.68 26.27 -14.28
C PRO A 225 14.27 26.34 -15.75
N GLU A 226 14.94 25.59 -16.61
CA GLU A 226 14.64 25.48 -18.05
C GLU A 226 13.36 24.69 -18.33
N ASN A 227 12.99 23.77 -17.44
CA ASN A 227 11.75 22.98 -17.50
C ASN A 227 11.20 22.69 -16.09
N PRO A 228 10.71 23.74 -15.40
CA PRO A 228 10.39 23.68 -13.99
C PRO A 228 9.09 22.89 -13.76
N PRO A 229 9.02 22.04 -12.72
CA PRO A 229 7.91 21.12 -12.48
C PRO A 229 6.65 21.83 -12.00
N ASP A 230 5.46 21.38 -12.38
CA ASP A 230 4.21 22.04 -11.95
C ASP A 230 3.99 21.97 -10.43
N ILE A 231 4.36 20.85 -9.81
CA ILE A 231 4.25 20.58 -8.37
C ILE A 231 5.64 20.29 -7.79
N LEU A 232 5.96 20.91 -6.66
CA LEU A 232 7.20 20.67 -5.91
C LEU A 232 6.86 20.19 -4.50
N VAL A 233 7.43 19.06 -4.10
CA VAL A 233 7.23 18.48 -2.78
C VAL A 233 8.57 18.25 -2.11
N PHE A 234 8.76 18.85 -0.95
CA PHE A 234 9.93 18.67 -0.12
C PHE A 234 9.52 17.94 1.17
N GLY A 235 9.97 16.69 1.32
CA GLY A 235 9.77 15.89 2.52
C GLY A 235 11.07 15.77 3.31
N PHE A 236 11.09 16.30 4.52
CA PHE A 236 12.22 16.17 5.43
C PHE A 236 11.91 15.24 6.58
N GLN A 237 12.95 14.57 7.08
CA GLN A 237 12.96 13.79 8.32
C GLN A 237 14.09 14.28 9.22
N GLU A 238 13.96 14.05 10.53
CA GLU A 238 14.89 14.53 11.56
C GLU A 238 15.27 16.00 11.41
N LEU A 239 14.34 16.87 11.01
CA LEU A 239 14.63 18.30 10.88
C LEU A 239 14.97 18.93 12.24
N VAL A 240 14.72 18.23 13.34
CA VAL A 240 15.00 18.66 14.71
C VAL A 240 15.86 17.61 15.39
N ASP A 241 16.83 18.07 16.17
CA ASP A 241 17.68 17.25 17.02
C ASP A 241 16.88 16.56 18.14
N LEU A 242 16.72 15.25 18.01
CA LEU A 242 16.04 14.38 18.99
C LEU A 242 16.98 13.83 20.07
N GLU A 243 18.30 13.95 19.91
CA GLU A 243 19.29 13.51 20.90
C GLU A 243 19.38 14.46 22.09
N ASN A 244 18.86 15.67 21.93
CA ASN A 244 18.73 16.64 23.00
C ASN A 244 17.67 16.17 24.03
N LYS A 245 18.12 15.37 25.01
CA LYS A 245 17.30 14.66 26.04
C LYS A 245 16.24 15.54 26.72
N LYS A 246 16.44 16.87 26.79
CA LYS A 246 15.48 17.83 27.36
C LYS A 246 14.21 18.01 26.50
N ILE A 247 14.35 18.02 25.17
CA ILE A 247 13.26 18.24 24.20
C ILE A 247 12.43 16.97 24.08
N THR A 248 13.11 15.83 23.99
CA THR A 248 12.50 14.49 23.87
C THR A 248 11.75 14.09 25.15
N ALA A 249 12.27 14.35 26.36
CA ALA A 249 11.53 13.99 27.57
C ALA A 249 10.22 14.79 27.74
N LYS A 250 10.20 16.09 27.45
CA LYS A 250 9.03 16.95 27.71
C LYS A 250 7.93 16.85 26.64
N SER A 251 8.27 16.55 25.38
CA SER A 251 7.29 16.31 24.31
C SER A 251 6.46 15.02 24.53
N PHE A 252 6.98 14.07 25.30
CA PHE A 252 6.36 12.75 25.49
C PHE A 252 5.40 12.72 26.71
N PHE A 253 5.45 13.71 27.60
CA PHE A 253 4.72 13.72 28.89
C PHE A 253 3.72 14.89 29.08
N LYS A 254 3.36 15.66 28.04
CA LYS A 254 2.43 16.79 28.21
C LYS A 254 0.99 16.33 28.51
N LYS A 255 0.63 16.29 29.80
CA LYS A 255 -0.68 16.75 30.31
C LYS A 255 -0.63 18.28 30.42
N LYS A 256 -1.71 18.95 30.00
CA LYS A 256 -1.94 20.41 30.07
C LYS A 256 -1.49 21.02 31.41
N LYS A 257 -0.42 21.83 31.42
CA LYS A 257 -0.29 23.08 32.20
C LYS A 257 1.00 23.89 31.89
N SER A 258 0.78 25.06 31.28
CA SER A 258 1.50 26.34 31.40
C SER A 258 3.02 26.37 31.62
N LYS A 259 3.81 26.20 30.55
CA LYS A 259 5.10 26.89 30.28
C LYS A 259 5.47 26.61 28.81
N GLU A 260 4.88 27.35 27.86
CA GLU A 260 4.78 26.91 26.46
C GLU A 260 5.53 27.72 25.39
N ASP A 261 6.20 28.83 25.72
CA ASP A 261 6.69 29.73 24.66
C ASP A 261 8.03 29.32 24.03
N SER A 262 9.12 29.09 24.76
CA SER A 262 10.46 28.99 24.13
C SER A 262 10.70 27.77 23.22
N ASP A 263 10.24 26.58 23.64
CA ASP A 263 10.64 25.32 22.99
C ASP A 263 9.73 24.99 21.80
N SER A 264 8.44 25.35 21.88
CA SER A 264 7.52 25.26 20.74
C SER A 264 7.89 26.28 19.64
N GLU A 265 8.37 27.45 20.05
CA GLU A 265 8.94 28.46 19.17
C GLU A 265 10.19 27.95 18.46
N HIS A 266 11.14 27.30 19.13
CA HIS A 266 12.35 26.79 18.47
C HIS A 266 12.04 25.73 17.40
N MET A 267 11.14 24.80 17.70
CA MET A 267 10.65 23.81 16.72
C MET A 267 10.01 24.53 15.52
N SER A 268 9.09 25.44 15.80
CA SER A 268 8.41 26.26 14.79
C SER A 268 9.41 27.09 13.97
N HIS A 269 10.49 27.58 14.58
CA HIS A 269 11.53 28.38 13.93
C HIS A 269 12.32 27.57 12.90
N GLN A 270 12.69 26.32 13.19
CA GLN A 270 13.44 25.50 12.22
C GLN A 270 12.59 25.16 10.98
N TYR A 271 11.30 24.84 11.16
CA TYR A 271 10.37 24.65 10.06
C TYR A 271 10.18 25.94 9.23
N ARG A 272 9.98 27.08 9.91
CA ARG A 272 9.88 28.39 9.26
C ARG A 272 11.14 28.74 8.47
N ALA A 273 12.32 28.52 9.05
CA ALA A 273 13.59 28.80 8.38
C ALA A 273 13.75 27.99 7.09
N TRP A 274 13.37 26.71 7.12
CA TRP A 274 13.36 25.85 5.94
C TRP A 274 12.33 26.28 4.89
N ARG A 275 11.09 26.56 5.30
CA ARG A 275 10.04 27.10 4.41
C ARG A 275 10.50 28.39 3.73
N ASP A 276 10.99 29.36 4.50
CA ASP A 276 11.38 30.69 4.02
C ASP A 276 12.65 30.61 3.16
N HIS A 277 13.53 29.63 3.41
CA HIS A 277 14.64 29.34 2.52
C HIS A 277 14.16 28.79 1.18
N LEU A 278 13.24 27.82 1.17
CA LEU A 278 12.69 27.23 -0.04
C LEU A 278 11.95 28.29 -0.88
N ILE A 279 11.17 29.18 -0.25
CA ILE A 279 10.51 30.30 -0.94
C ILE A 279 11.54 31.16 -1.67
N ARG A 280 12.60 31.61 -0.97
CA ARG A 280 13.66 32.42 -1.59
C ARG A 280 14.35 31.71 -2.74
N VAL A 281 14.61 30.41 -2.60
CA VAL A 281 15.20 29.55 -3.63
C VAL A 281 14.33 29.49 -4.88
N LEU A 282 13.00 29.41 -4.71
CA LEU A 282 12.04 29.41 -5.81
C LEU A 282 11.98 30.77 -6.51
N ASP A 283 11.98 31.86 -5.74
CA ASP A 283 11.99 33.23 -6.28
C ASP A 283 13.29 33.50 -7.05
N GLU A 284 14.43 32.98 -6.58
CA GLU A 284 15.74 33.17 -7.23
C GLU A 284 15.89 32.33 -8.51
N HIS A 285 15.50 31.05 -8.48
CA HIS A 285 15.79 30.12 -9.57
C HIS A 285 14.59 29.84 -10.48
N SER A 286 13.38 30.22 -10.11
CA SER A 286 12.18 30.03 -10.95
C SER A 286 11.21 31.23 -10.88
N PRO A 287 11.69 32.49 -10.99
CA PRO A 287 10.87 33.69 -10.78
C PRO A 287 9.67 33.77 -11.73
N LYS A 288 9.81 33.27 -12.97
CA LYS A 288 8.73 33.31 -13.98
C LYS A 288 7.53 32.43 -13.64
N GLN A 289 7.72 31.40 -12.82
CA GLN A 289 6.66 30.42 -12.51
C GLN A 289 5.76 30.88 -11.36
N ASN A 290 6.22 31.85 -10.55
CA ASN A 290 5.52 32.36 -9.37
C ASN A 290 4.96 31.22 -8.51
N TYR A 291 5.82 30.31 -8.04
CA TYR A 291 5.37 29.22 -7.18
C TYR A 291 4.70 29.76 -5.93
N VAL A 292 3.53 29.21 -5.60
CA VAL A 292 2.81 29.51 -4.36
C VAL A 292 2.95 28.34 -3.40
N LEU A 293 3.09 28.67 -2.12
CA LEU A 293 3.06 27.66 -1.06
C LEU A 293 1.64 27.11 -0.95
N LEU A 294 1.47 25.84 -1.30
CA LEU A 294 0.17 25.18 -1.25
C LEU A 294 -0.15 24.67 0.16
N HIS A 295 0.82 24.00 0.80
CA HIS A 295 0.64 23.46 2.13
C HIS A 295 1.96 23.19 2.85
N THR A 296 1.95 23.28 4.18
CA THR A 296 3.01 22.78 5.06
C THR A 296 2.43 21.95 6.18
N ALA A 297 3.08 20.83 6.51
CA ALA A 297 2.73 20.02 7.67
C ALA A 297 4.00 19.56 8.40
N ASN A 298 3.93 19.34 9.71
CA ASN A 298 5.06 18.92 10.52
C ASN A 298 4.64 17.94 11.63
N LEU A 299 5.53 17.01 11.97
CA LEU A 299 5.33 16.08 13.08
C LEU A 299 6.69 15.76 13.72
N VAL A 300 6.98 16.42 14.85
CA VAL A 300 8.22 16.26 15.64
C VAL A 300 9.52 16.51 14.86
N GLY A 301 9.97 15.60 14.01
CA GLY A 301 11.12 15.80 13.12
C GLY A 301 10.76 15.67 11.63
N LEU A 302 9.52 15.31 11.31
CA LEU A 302 8.97 15.29 9.96
C LEU A 302 8.53 16.68 9.55
N PHE A 303 8.82 17.06 8.31
CA PHE A 303 8.32 18.31 7.72
C PHE A 303 8.03 18.12 6.25
N THR A 304 6.89 18.60 5.79
CA THR A 304 6.52 18.58 4.37
C THR A 304 6.20 20.00 3.92
N CYS A 305 6.73 20.39 2.77
CA CYS A 305 6.43 21.64 2.10
C CYS A 305 6.00 21.34 0.65
N VAL A 306 4.78 21.75 0.28
CA VAL A 306 4.22 21.56 -1.06
C VAL A 306 4.06 22.92 -1.71
N PHE A 307 4.69 23.10 -2.86
CA PHE A 307 4.54 24.28 -3.71
C PHE A 307 3.90 23.89 -5.04
N ILE A 308 3.18 24.83 -5.64
CA ILE A 308 2.61 24.66 -6.98
C ILE A 308 2.78 25.94 -7.78
N LYS A 309 2.94 25.84 -9.11
CA LYS A 309 2.90 27.01 -9.98
C LYS A 309 1.62 27.82 -9.76
N ALA A 310 1.71 29.15 -9.76
CA ALA A 310 0.54 30.01 -9.60
C ALA A 310 -0.55 29.72 -10.65
N SER A 311 -0.17 29.33 -11.87
CA SER A 311 -1.10 29.00 -12.95
C SER A 311 -2.00 27.78 -12.65
N GLU A 312 -1.54 26.85 -11.82
CA GLU A 312 -2.29 25.64 -11.46
C GLU A 312 -3.10 25.78 -10.17
N ARG A 313 -2.84 26.83 -9.38
CA ARG A 313 -3.54 27.07 -8.11
C ARG A 313 -5.07 27.16 -8.24
N PRO A 314 -5.65 27.76 -9.29
CA PRO A 314 -7.12 27.81 -9.47
C PRO A 314 -7.75 26.42 -9.67
N ASN A 315 -6.98 25.45 -10.17
CA ASN A 315 -7.44 24.09 -10.42
C ASN A 315 -7.44 23.21 -9.17
N ILE A 316 -6.91 23.70 -8.03
CA ILE A 316 -6.83 22.94 -6.78
C ILE A 316 -8.05 23.18 -5.88
N ARG A 317 -8.58 22.07 -5.36
CA ARG A 317 -9.67 22.03 -4.38
C ARG A 317 -9.36 21.08 -3.21
N ASP A 318 -10.05 21.30 -2.09
CA ASP A 318 -10.11 20.38 -0.95
C ASP A 318 -8.74 19.90 -0.43
N ILE A 319 -7.89 20.86 -0.07
CA ILE A 319 -6.57 20.60 0.51
C ILE A 319 -6.76 20.15 1.96
N CYS A 320 -6.41 18.91 2.25
CA CYS A 320 -6.43 18.32 3.58
C CYS A 320 -5.04 17.79 3.94
N ALA A 321 -4.70 17.82 5.22
CA ALA A 321 -3.51 17.17 5.72
C ALA A 321 -3.77 16.50 7.07
N ALA A 322 -3.00 15.46 7.35
CA ALA A 322 -3.10 14.73 8.60
C ALA A 322 -1.74 14.16 9.04
N GLU A 323 -1.64 13.91 10.34
CA GLU A 323 -0.47 13.34 11.00
C GLU A 323 -0.79 11.93 11.50
N ILE A 324 0.12 10.98 11.25
CA ILE A 324 0.06 9.62 11.79
C ILE A 324 1.25 9.42 12.71
N LYS A 325 1.01 9.10 13.99
CA LYS A 325 2.06 8.84 14.99
C LYS A 325 2.33 7.34 15.09
N LEU A 326 3.60 6.94 15.02
CA LEU A 326 4.01 5.51 15.00
C LEU A 326 5.02 5.14 16.09
N GLY A 327 5.61 6.11 16.81
CA GLY A 327 6.54 5.86 17.90
C GLY A 327 5.86 5.27 19.16
N PHE A 328 6.59 4.45 19.93
CA PHE A 328 6.19 3.81 21.19
C PHE A 328 4.71 3.36 21.22
N SER A 329 4.39 2.32 20.45
CA SER A 329 3.03 1.79 20.27
C SER A 329 2.02 2.80 19.71
N GLY A 330 2.45 3.65 18.77
CA GLY A 330 1.60 4.64 18.09
C GLY A 330 1.25 5.89 18.90
N ARG A 331 1.89 6.09 20.06
CA ARG A 331 1.59 7.21 20.99
C ARG A 331 2.54 8.39 20.85
N VAL A 332 3.70 8.17 20.24
CA VAL A 332 4.78 9.15 20.14
C VAL A 332 5.01 9.54 18.68
N GLY A 333 5.24 10.83 18.42
CA GLY A 333 5.42 11.38 17.06
C GLY A 333 6.83 11.36 16.48
N ASN A 334 7.85 10.80 17.15
CA ASN A 334 9.23 10.79 16.65
C ASN A 334 9.41 9.91 15.39
N LYS A 335 8.47 9.00 15.17
CA LYS A 335 8.25 8.24 13.93
C LYS A 335 6.80 8.41 13.54
N GLY A 336 6.52 8.39 12.24
CA GLY A 336 5.20 8.73 11.77
C GLY A 336 5.12 8.99 10.28
N ALA A 337 4.01 9.59 9.87
CA ALA A 337 3.79 10.08 8.52
C ALA A 337 3.01 11.40 8.54
N LEU A 338 3.30 12.22 7.54
CA LEU A 338 2.52 13.38 7.14
C LEU A 338 1.83 13.03 5.83
N VAL A 339 0.52 13.15 5.80
CA VAL A 339 -0.30 12.89 4.61
C VAL A 339 -0.89 14.23 4.17
N VAL A 340 -0.69 14.61 2.92
CA VAL A 340 -1.28 15.81 2.31
C VAL A 340 -2.03 15.37 1.07
N ARG A 341 -3.32 15.68 0.99
CA ARG A 341 -4.16 15.37 -0.17
C ARG A 341 -4.87 16.60 -0.69
N PHE A 342 -5.14 16.62 -1.98
CA PHE A 342 -5.95 17.63 -2.64
C PHE A 342 -6.46 17.09 -3.98
N PHE A 343 -7.47 17.77 -4.52
CA PHE A 343 -7.89 17.58 -5.90
C PHE A 343 -7.19 18.60 -6.79
N ILE A 344 -6.74 18.16 -7.96
CA ILE A 344 -6.37 19.04 -9.06
C ILE A 344 -7.16 18.60 -10.28
N ASP A 345 -7.89 19.55 -10.89
CA ASP A 345 -9.01 19.24 -11.78
C ASP A 345 -10.00 18.30 -11.06
N ASP A 346 -10.28 17.13 -11.64
CA ASP A 346 -11.10 16.06 -11.05
C ASP A 346 -10.26 14.83 -10.66
N SER A 347 -8.96 15.01 -10.43
CA SER A 347 -8.07 13.94 -9.96
C SER A 347 -7.62 14.13 -8.51
N SER A 348 -7.63 13.04 -7.75
CA SER A 348 -7.16 13.04 -6.35
C SER A 348 -5.68 12.66 -6.24
N LEU A 349 -4.91 13.54 -5.62
CA LEU A 349 -3.49 13.35 -5.33
C LEU A 349 -3.28 13.24 -3.81
N CYS A 350 -2.42 12.32 -3.40
CA CYS A 350 -2.05 12.10 -2.00
C CYS A 350 -0.53 11.94 -1.85
N PHE A 351 0.09 12.87 -1.14
CA PHE A 351 1.53 12.87 -0.85
C PHE A 351 1.76 12.43 0.60
N ILE A 352 2.66 11.46 0.77
CA ILE A 352 2.99 10.87 2.06
C ILE A 352 4.48 11.09 2.32
N ASN A 353 4.83 11.81 3.37
CA ASN A 353 6.21 11.88 3.89
C ASN A 353 6.28 11.08 5.20
N CYS A 354 7.08 10.04 5.27
CA CYS A 354 7.16 9.20 6.47
C CYS A 354 8.57 8.98 7.00
N HIS A 355 8.64 8.62 8.27
CA HIS A 355 9.85 8.20 8.96
C HIS A 355 9.50 6.96 9.79
N LEU A 356 9.93 5.78 9.32
CA LEU A 356 9.56 4.48 9.90
C LEU A 356 10.56 4.01 10.96
N ALA A 357 10.22 2.94 11.68
CA ALA A 357 11.07 2.33 12.69
C ALA A 357 12.52 2.04 12.22
N ALA A 358 13.49 2.56 12.97
CA ALA A 358 14.92 2.39 12.71
C ALA A 358 15.46 1.07 13.26
N GLY A 359 16.64 0.64 12.77
CA GLY A 359 17.37 -0.51 13.27
C GLY A 359 17.36 -1.71 12.33
N GLN A 360 18.47 -2.46 12.31
CA GLN A 360 18.73 -3.55 11.36
C GLN A 360 17.63 -4.63 11.40
N THR A 361 17.23 -5.06 12.59
CA THR A 361 16.32 -6.19 12.80
C THR A 361 14.83 -5.83 12.80
N GLN A 362 14.49 -4.54 12.61
CA GLN A 362 13.13 -4.02 12.79
C GLN A 362 12.25 -4.08 11.53
N THR A 363 12.52 -5.02 10.61
CA THR A 363 11.78 -5.15 9.34
C THR A 363 10.29 -5.39 9.55
N VAL A 364 9.92 -6.25 10.51
CA VAL A 364 8.51 -6.51 10.85
C VAL A 364 7.83 -5.24 11.37
N HIS A 365 8.51 -4.47 12.21
CA HIS A 365 7.97 -3.22 12.74
C HIS A 365 7.75 -2.19 11.63
N ARG A 366 8.72 -2.02 10.71
CA ARG A 366 8.55 -1.16 9.52
C ARG A 366 7.41 -1.61 8.61
N ASN A 367 7.23 -2.92 8.44
CA ASN A 367 6.11 -3.45 7.67
C ASN A 367 4.78 -3.09 8.33
N ASN A 368 4.69 -3.17 9.66
CA ASN A 368 3.51 -2.79 10.44
C ASN A 368 3.27 -1.27 10.44
N ASP A 369 4.34 -0.46 10.50
CA ASP A 369 4.27 0.99 10.37
C ASP A 369 3.69 1.38 9.00
N ALA A 370 4.22 0.79 7.92
CA ALA A 370 3.71 1.01 6.57
C ALA A 370 2.25 0.56 6.41
N ALA A 371 1.86 -0.58 7.00
CA ALA A 371 0.47 -1.01 7.00
C ALA A 371 -0.42 -0.02 7.76
N SER A 372 0.02 0.44 8.94
CA SER A 372 -0.70 1.41 9.76
C SER A 372 -0.94 2.73 9.02
N ILE A 373 0.05 3.21 8.25
CA ILE A 373 -0.10 4.42 7.43
C ILE A 373 -1.18 4.24 6.36
N MET A 374 -1.25 3.07 5.74
CA MET A 374 -2.18 2.79 4.63
C MET A 374 -3.60 2.47 5.11
N GLU A 375 -3.73 1.92 6.30
CA GLU A 375 -5.00 1.43 6.86
C GLU A 375 -5.68 2.42 7.81
N GLN A 376 -4.94 3.40 8.33
CA GLN A 376 -5.57 4.49 9.05
C GLN A 376 -6.38 5.38 8.10
N ALA A 377 -7.47 5.93 8.64
CA ALA A 377 -8.32 6.91 7.99
C ALA A 377 -8.08 8.31 8.59
N PRO A 378 -6.89 8.91 8.44
CA PRO A 378 -6.53 10.13 9.17
C PRO A 378 -7.13 11.40 8.54
N LEU A 379 -7.63 11.33 7.30
CA LEU A 379 -8.14 12.47 6.56
C LEU A 379 -9.67 12.64 6.73
N PRO A 380 -10.20 13.86 6.56
CA PRO A 380 -11.64 14.09 6.56
C PRO A 380 -12.35 13.29 5.45
N LYS A 381 -13.41 12.57 5.83
CA LYS A 381 -14.28 11.83 4.91
C LYS A 381 -15.05 12.80 4.02
N ASN A 382 -15.08 12.56 2.72
CA ASN A 382 -16.08 13.14 1.85
C ASN A 382 -17.41 12.40 2.05
N ARG A 383 -18.49 13.14 2.21
CA ARG A 383 -19.84 12.58 2.47
C ARG A 383 -20.71 12.54 1.23
N SER A 384 -20.28 13.18 0.15
CA SER A 384 -21.00 13.20 -1.13
C SER A 384 -20.74 11.88 -1.87
N PRO A 385 -21.76 11.03 -2.09
CA PRO A 385 -21.56 9.77 -2.81
C PRO A 385 -21.03 9.96 -4.23
N SER A 386 -21.48 11.02 -4.92
CA SER A 386 -21.02 11.35 -6.27
C SER A 386 -19.55 11.79 -6.28
N ASP A 387 -19.13 12.57 -5.28
CA ASP A 387 -17.73 12.99 -5.17
C ASP A 387 -16.83 11.79 -4.89
N CYS A 388 -17.30 10.86 -4.04
CA CYS A 388 -16.56 9.64 -3.75
C CYS A 388 -16.37 8.78 -5.00
N GLU A 389 -17.43 8.61 -5.80
CA GLU A 389 -17.37 7.88 -7.07
C GLU A 389 -16.48 8.58 -8.11
N ASN A 390 -16.49 9.92 -8.14
CA ASN A 390 -15.80 10.69 -9.18
C ASN A 390 -14.31 10.87 -8.90
N TYR A 391 -13.95 11.13 -7.63
CA TYR A 391 -12.61 11.58 -7.27
C TYR A 391 -11.79 10.53 -6.51
N PHE A 392 -12.41 9.49 -5.95
CA PHE A 392 -11.73 8.43 -5.23
C PHE A 392 -11.86 7.08 -5.96
N VAL A 393 -11.12 6.08 -5.47
CA VAL A 393 -11.05 4.74 -6.05
C VAL A 393 -11.23 3.67 -4.96
N GLY A 394 -11.62 2.46 -5.38
CA GLY A 394 -11.86 1.32 -4.50
C GLY A 394 -13.05 1.50 -3.57
N GLY A 395 -14.04 2.30 -3.96
CA GLY A 395 -15.17 2.69 -3.09
C GLY A 395 -14.76 3.53 -1.87
N GLY A 396 -13.60 4.19 -1.93
CA GLY A 396 -13.07 5.03 -0.86
C GLY A 396 -13.86 6.32 -0.64
N ASP A 397 -13.75 6.89 0.57
CA ASP A 397 -14.38 8.16 0.95
C ASP A 397 -13.36 9.31 1.11
N GLY A 398 -12.11 9.06 0.74
CA GLY A 398 -11.01 10.01 0.81
C GLY A 398 -10.36 10.10 2.19
N SER A 399 -10.82 9.32 3.17
CA SER A 399 -10.22 9.33 4.50
C SER A 399 -8.92 8.53 4.57
N MET A 400 -8.73 7.54 3.69
CA MET A 400 -7.55 6.69 3.66
C MET A 400 -6.62 7.07 2.50
N VAL A 401 -5.33 6.74 2.63
CA VAL A 401 -4.33 7.00 1.57
C VAL A 401 -4.72 6.28 0.27
N LEU A 402 -5.16 5.03 0.36
CA LEU A 402 -5.43 4.18 -0.80
C LEU A 402 -6.72 4.54 -1.56
N ASP A 403 -7.55 5.43 -1.00
CA ASP A 403 -8.76 5.96 -1.64
C ASP A 403 -8.41 6.89 -2.81
N HIS A 404 -7.18 7.39 -2.90
CA HIS A 404 -6.79 8.39 -3.88
C HIS A 404 -6.31 7.75 -5.19
N GLU A 405 -6.56 8.39 -6.33
CA GLU A 405 -6.15 7.90 -7.65
C GLU A 405 -4.62 7.86 -7.79
N ILE A 406 -3.95 8.91 -7.31
CA ILE A 406 -2.50 9.08 -7.41
C ILE A 406 -1.92 9.27 -6.02
N CYS A 407 -1.03 8.36 -5.61
CA CYS A 407 -0.31 8.46 -4.34
C CYS A 407 1.19 8.54 -4.60
N ILE A 408 1.91 9.43 -3.90
CA ILE A 408 3.37 9.45 -3.88
C ILE A 408 3.84 9.40 -2.44
N LEU A 409 4.49 8.29 -2.07
CA LEU A 409 5.12 8.09 -0.79
C LEU A 409 6.62 8.38 -0.89
N ASN A 410 7.11 9.19 0.03
CA ASN A 410 8.50 9.54 0.18
C ASN A 410 8.91 9.46 1.65
N GLY A 411 10.20 9.26 1.92
CA GLY A 411 10.67 9.34 3.30
C GLY A 411 11.88 8.46 3.59
N ASP A 412 12.32 8.56 4.85
CA ASP A 412 13.22 7.60 5.48
C ASP A 412 12.41 6.38 5.92
N LEU A 413 12.34 5.39 5.03
CA LEU A 413 11.68 4.12 5.29
C LEU A 413 12.51 3.19 6.17
N ASN A 414 13.78 3.51 6.39
CA ASN A 414 14.69 2.80 7.29
C ASN A 414 14.91 1.31 6.99
N TYR A 415 14.50 0.80 5.81
CA TYR A 415 14.83 -0.56 5.39
C TYR A 415 16.32 -0.68 5.12
N ARG A 416 16.88 -1.84 5.50
CA ARG A 416 18.32 -2.11 5.48
C ARG A 416 18.66 -3.22 4.48
N ILE A 417 19.95 -3.50 4.35
CA ILE A 417 20.47 -4.60 3.55
C ILE A 417 20.74 -5.78 4.50
N ASP A 418 20.12 -6.94 4.24
CA ASP A 418 20.22 -8.12 5.10
C ASP A 418 21.37 -9.07 4.72
N ALA A 419 21.81 -9.85 5.71
CA ALA A 419 22.65 -11.04 5.53
C ALA A 419 23.94 -10.81 4.72
N MET A 420 24.60 -9.66 4.92
CA MET A 420 25.94 -9.36 4.41
C MET A 420 26.77 -8.58 5.43
N PRO A 421 28.07 -8.91 5.62
CA PRO A 421 28.96 -8.11 6.45
C PRO A 421 29.15 -6.69 5.89
N ARG A 422 29.31 -5.69 6.77
CA ARG A 422 29.50 -4.28 6.39
C ARG A 422 30.58 -4.07 5.34
N ASN A 423 31.75 -4.68 5.53
CA ASN A 423 32.86 -4.52 4.60
C ASN A 423 32.55 -5.07 3.20
N THR A 424 31.77 -6.16 3.13
CA THR A 424 31.27 -6.70 1.85
C THR A 424 30.30 -5.75 1.18
N VAL A 425 29.43 -5.07 1.95
CA VAL A 425 28.52 -4.05 1.42
C VAL A 425 29.31 -2.88 0.84
N ILE A 426 30.27 -2.34 1.60
CA ILE A 426 31.12 -1.22 1.13
C ILE A 426 31.90 -1.61 -0.12
N GLN A 427 32.48 -2.81 -0.15
CA GLN A 427 33.23 -3.29 -1.31
C GLN A 427 32.34 -3.42 -2.55
N ALA A 428 31.14 -4.00 -2.41
CA ALA A 428 30.19 -4.10 -3.52
C ALA A 428 29.73 -2.72 -4.02
N VAL A 429 29.58 -1.72 -3.14
CA VAL A 429 29.31 -0.33 -3.54
C VAL A 429 30.48 0.23 -4.35
N LYS A 430 31.73 0.06 -3.90
CA LYS A 430 32.93 0.52 -4.60
C LYS A 430 33.07 -0.11 -5.98
N GLU A 431 32.68 -1.37 -6.12
CA GLU A 431 32.68 -2.12 -7.39
C GLU A 431 31.48 -1.78 -8.29
N GLY A 432 30.53 -0.95 -7.83
CA GLY A 432 29.30 -0.65 -8.57
C GLY A 432 28.32 -1.83 -8.67
N ASN A 433 28.52 -2.91 -7.90
CA ASN A 433 27.67 -4.10 -7.90
C ASN A 433 26.43 -3.91 -7.01
N LEU A 434 25.63 -2.89 -7.35
CA LEU A 434 24.37 -2.59 -6.67
C LEU A 434 23.32 -3.72 -6.77
N PRO A 435 23.18 -4.46 -7.90
CA PRO A 435 22.21 -5.55 -7.99
C PRO A 435 22.38 -6.62 -6.90
N LYS A 436 23.63 -7.01 -6.59
CA LYS A 436 23.93 -7.94 -5.49
C LYS A 436 23.42 -7.45 -4.13
N LEU A 437 23.44 -6.13 -3.92
CA LEU A 437 22.94 -5.51 -2.70
C LEU A 437 21.42 -5.41 -2.68
N LEU A 438 20.80 -5.08 -3.81
CA LEU A 438 19.35 -4.97 -3.95
C LEU A 438 18.65 -6.32 -3.78
N ASP A 439 19.27 -7.44 -4.14
CA ASP A 439 18.77 -8.80 -3.84
C ASP A 439 18.59 -9.07 -2.34
N ARG A 440 19.26 -8.26 -1.50
CA ARG A 440 19.22 -8.34 -0.04
C ARG A 440 18.55 -7.13 0.62
N ASP A 441 17.99 -6.21 -0.17
CA ASP A 441 17.24 -5.06 0.36
C ASP A 441 15.94 -5.54 1.02
N GLN A 442 15.74 -5.15 2.28
CA GLN A 442 14.61 -5.61 3.07
C GLN A 442 13.25 -5.16 2.51
N LEU A 443 13.15 -3.97 1.88
CA LEU A 443 11.90 -3.51 1.28
C LEU A 443 11.53 -4.37 0.06
N LEU A 444 12.49 -4.60 -0.83
CA LEU A 444 12.32 -5.46 -2.00
C LEU A 444 12.00 -6.91 -1.59
N LEU A 445 12.67 -7.44 -0.57
CA LEU A 445 12.38 -8.77 -0.03
C LEU A 445 11.00 -8.85 0.62
N SER A 446 10.58 -7.84 1.39
CA SER A 446 9.21 -7.76 1.94
C SER A 446 8.17 -7.77 0.81
N ARG A 447 8.39 -6.98 -0.25
CA ARG A 447 7.50 -6.98 -1.43
C ARG A 447 7.47 -8.33 -2.11
N LYS A 448 8.61 -9.01 -2.27
CA LYS A 448 8.70 -10.32 -2.94
C LYS A 448 8.05 -11.45 -2.12
N ARG A 449 8.29 -11.48 -0.80
CA ARG A 449 7.97 -12.63 0.07
C ARG A 449 6.61 -12.53 0.77
N ASN A 450 6.05 -11.34 0.94
CA ASN A 450 4.79 -11.14 1.65
C ASN A 450 3.71 -10.61 0.69
N PRO A 451 2.79 -11.45 0.17
CA PRO A 451 1.70 -11.02 -0.71
C PRO A 451 0.79 -9.94 -0.11
N GLY A 452 0.61 -9.93 1.21
CA GLY A 452 -0.21 -8.94 1.94
C GLY A 452 0.55 -7.65 2.30
N PHE A 453 1.79 -7.47 1.86
CA PHE A 453 2.56 -6.28 2.17
C PHE A 453 1.99 -5.05 1.43
N ARG A 454 1.47 -4.06 2.18
CA ARG A 454 0.71 -2.93 1.62
C ARG A 454 1.49 -2.09 0.60
N LEU A 455 2.82 -1.94 0.74
CA LEU A 455 3.64 -1.25 -0.26
C LEU A 455 3.84 -2.04 -1.57
N ARG A 456 3.31 -3.26 -1.71
CA ARG A 456 3.21 -3.95 -3.02
C ARG A 456 2.28 -3.22 -3.99
N ALA A 457 1.31 -2.47 -3.48
CA ALA A 457 0.43 -1.65 -4.30
C ALA A 457 1.15 -0.43 -4.92
N PHE A 458 2.37 -0.14 -4.47
CA PHE A 458 3.20 0.93 -4.99
C PHE A 458 4.32 0.39 -5.88
N ILE A 459 4.72 1.24 -6.83
CA ILE A 459 5.83 1.05 -7.75
C ILE A 459 7.00 1.91 -7.26
N GLU A 460 8.21 1.42 -7.46
CA GLU A 460 9.46 2.13 -7.20
C GLU A 460 10.29 2.05 -8.48
N ALA A 461 10.83 3.17 -8.96
CA ALA A 461 11.73 3.14 -10.10
C ALA A 461 13.04 2.38 -9.76
N PRO A 462 13.72 1.77 -10.75
CA PRO A 462 14.98 1.08 -10.50
C PRO A 462 16.00 1.97 -9.78
N ILE A 463 16.62 1.45 -8.72
CA ILE A 463 17.66 2.15 -7.98
C ILE A 463 18.98 1.96 -8.70
N THR A 464 19.54 3.06 -9.21
CA THR A 464 20.82 3.10 -9.93
C THR A 464 21.91 3.89 -9.19
N PHE A 465 21.63 4.28 -7.94
CA PHE A 465 22.54 5.05 -7.08
C PHE A 465 22.94 4.25 -5.84
N ALA A 466 24.11 4.55 -5.29
CA ALA A 466 24.62 3.88 -4.10
C ALA A 466 23.80 4.19 -2.82
N PRO A 467 23.89 3.36 -1.77
CA PRO A 467 23.18 3.56 -0.50
C PRO A 467 23.24 5.00 0.03
N THR A 468 22.13 5.48 0.58
CA THR A 468 21.96 6.87 1.03
C THR A 468 22.32 7.08 2.49
N TYR A 469 22.46 6.00 3.25
CA TYR A 469 22.80 5.94 4.67
C TYR A 469 23.91 4.90 4.89
N LYS A 470 24.79 4.98 5.90
CA LYS A 470 25.06 6.09 6.81
C LYS A 470 26.43 6.67 6.49
N TYR A 471 26.52 7.98 6.33
CA TYR A 471 27.77 8.68 6.08
C TYR A 471 28.32 9.34 7.34
N ASP A 472 29.61 9.64 7.34
CA ASP A 472 30.18 10.63 8.26
C ASP A 472 29.89 12.03 7.69
N PRO A 473 29.18 12.91 8.43
CA PRO A 473 28.81 14.23 7.93
C PRO A 473 30.01 15.02 7.39
N GLY A 474 29.82 15.65 6.24
CA GLY A 474 30.83 16.41 5.50
C GLY A 474 31.73 15.56 4.59
N THR A 475 31.57 14.24 4.55
CA THR A 475 32.46 13.34 3.79
C THR A 475 31.67 12.31 2.98
N ASP A 476 32.33 11.64 2.03
CA ASP A 476 31.79 10.46 1.31
C ASP A 476 32.15 9.13 1.99
N ASN A 477 32.70 9.19 3.20
CA ASN A 477 33.02 8.00 3.98
C ASN A 477 31.74 7.48 4.64
N TYR A 478 31.58 6.15 4.60
CA TYR A 478 30.54 5.48 5.37
C TYR A 478 30.94 5.37 6.85
N ASP A 479 29.94 5.49 7.72
CA ASP A 479 30.01 5.58 9.19
C ASP A 479 31.24 4.93 9.82
N THR A 480 32.20 5.75 10.26
CA THR A 480 33.40 5.31 11.00
C THR A 480 33.23 5.38 12.51
N SER A 481 32.04 5.74 13.01
CA SER A 481 31.75 5.73 14.45
C SER A 481 31.85 4.32 15.05
N ASP A 482 31.90 4.20 16.37
CA ASP A 482 31.95 2.91 17.08
C ASP A 482 30.79 1.97 16.73
N LYS A 483 29.66 2.53 16.28
CA LYS A 483 28.48 1.75 15.88
C LYS A 483 28.65 1.09 14.51
N GLN A 484 29.58 1.57 13.68
CA GLN A 484 29.91 1.10 12.33
C GLN A 484 28.68 0.59 11.57
N ARG A 485 27.69 1.46 11.37
CA ARG A 485 26.45 1.08 10.67
C ARG A 485 26.78 0.67 9.24
N SER A 486 26.14 -0.42 8.79
CA SER A 486 26.24 -0.86 7.41
C SER A 486 25.48 0.11 6.50
N PRO A 487 25.99 0.39 5.28
CA PRO A 487 25.25 1.17 4.31
C PRO A 487 23.87 0.58 3.97
N ALA A 488 22.88 1.43 3.68
CA ALA A 488 21.52 1.05 3.30
C ALA A 488 20.80 2.13 2.46
N TRP A 489 19.80 1.71 1.67
CA TRP A 489 18.84 2.59 1.01
C TRP A 489 17.64 2.86 1.92
N CYS A 490 17.84 3.77 2.87
CA CYS A 490 16.81 4.19 3.81
C CYS A 490 15.79 5.13 3.15
N ASP A 491 16.26 6.04 2.30
CA ASP A 491 15.47 7.14 1.71
C ASP A 491 14.88 6.72 0.37
N ARG A 492 13.55 6.65 0.27
CA ARG A 492 12.85 6.01 -0.87
C ARG A 492 11.73 6.86 -1.43
N LEU A 493 11.44 6.68 -2.72
CA LEU A 493 10.28 7.24 -3.40
C LEU A 493 9.48 6.10 -4.03
N LEU A 494 8.20 6.02 -3.69
CA LEU A 494 7.27 5.04 -4.19
C LEU A 494 6.00 5.74 -4.68
N TYR A 495 5.35 5.19 -5.70
CA TYR A 495 4.14 5.80 -6.27
C TYR A 495 3.07 4.77 -6.64
N ARG A 496 1.80 5.18 -6.63
CA ARG A 496 0.64 4.39 -7.04
C ARG A 496 -0.27 5.25 -7.92
N GLY A 497 -0.89 4.63 -8.91
CA GLY A 497 -1.85 5.26 -9.84
C GLY A 497 -1.67 4.69 -11.25
N LEU A 498 -2.25 3.50 -11.48
CA LEU A 498 -2.06 2.73 -12.71
C LEU A 498 -2.46 3.57 -13.94
N GLY A 499 -1.54 3.75 -14.89
CA GLY A 499 -1.77 4.57 -16.09
C GLY A 499 -1.90 6.08 -15.83
N ARG A 500 -1.85 6.54 -14.58
CA ARG A 500 -2.01 7.95 -14.18
C ARG A 500 -0.71 8.60 -13.75
N ILE A 501 0.28 7.83 -13.33
CA ILE A 501 1.58 8.38 -12.90
C ILE A 501 2.73 7.51 -13.39
N LYS A 502 3.81 8.17 -13.79
CA LYS A 502 5.09 7.53 -14.12
C LYS A 502 6.24 8.32 -13.51
N GLN A 503 7.13 7.64 -12.81
CA GLN A 503 8.41 8.22 -12.41
C GLN A 503 9.36 8.18 -13.61
N VAL A 504 9.91 9.34 -13.97
CA VAL A 504 10.83 9.51 -15.12
C VAL A 504 12.27 9.78 -14.71
N ASP A 505 12.50 10.17 -13.45
CA ASP A 505 13.82 10.37 -12.87
C ASP A 505 13.83 9.86 -11.42
N TYR A 506 14.93 9.26 -11.01
CA TYR A 506 15.13 8.80 -9.63
C TYR A 506 16.62 8.84 -9.27
N ARG A 507 17.02 9.81 -8.45
CA ARG A 507 18.43 10.10 -8.20
C ARG A 507 18.72 10.48 -6.76
N ARG A 508 19.93 10.14 -6.33
CA ARG A 508 20.57 10.65 -5.12
C ARG A 508 21.37 11.91 -5.45
N HIS A 509 21.47 12.83 -4.50
CA HIS A 509 22.23 14.08 -4.66
C HIS A 509 23.52 14.03 -3.84
N ASP A 510 24.64 13.82 -4.53
CA ASP A 510 25.96 13.61 -3.91
C ASP A 510 26.68 14.89 -3.48
N THR A 511 26.24 16.04 -3.99
CA THR A 511 26.79 17.35 -3.63
C THR A 511 26.50 17.71 -2.17
N ILE A 512 25.35 17.29 -1.65
CA ILE A 512 24.91 17.60 -0.29
C ILE A 512 25.41 16.56 0.71
N LYS A 513 26.40 16.94 1.53
CA LYS A 513 27.09 16.04 2.48
C LYS A 513 26.89 16.40 3.95
N VAL A 514 26.08 17.41 4.26
CA VAL A 514 25.92 17.97 5.62
C VAL A 514 25.19 17.04 6.59
N SER A 515 24.44 16.06 6.07
CA SER A 515 23.75 15.03 6.86
C SER A 515 24.47 13.68 6.72
N ASP A 516 24.24 12.77 7.66
CA ASP A 516 24.63 11.36 7.53
C ASP A 516 23.77 10.59 6.51
N HIS A 517 22.73 11.24 5.96
CA HIS A 517 21.99 10.82 4.78
C HIS A 517 22.24 11.72 3.56
N ARG A 518 22.11 11.13 2.37
CA ARG A 518 22.07 11.87 1.09
C ARG A 518 20.63 12.15 0.66
N PRO A 519 20.29 13.38 0.21
CA PRO A 519 18.96 13.65 -0.35
C PRO A 519 18.68 12.77 -1.56
N VAL A 520 17.41 12.42 -1.73
CA VAL A 520 16.92 11.69 -2.90
C VAL A 520 15.79 12.48 -3.54
N SER A 521 15.74 12.54 -4.87
CA SER A 521 14.58 13.11 -5.56
C SER A 521 14.14 12.27 -6.75
N GLY A 522 12.91 12.53 -7.17
CA GLY A 522 12.32 11.91 -8.34
C GLY A 522 11.39 12.87 -9.09
N LYS A 523 11.37 12.75 -10.41
CA LYS A 523 10.45 13.46 -11.29
C LYS A 523 9.33 12.53 -11.70
N PHE A 524 8.11 13.02 -11.64
CA PHE A 524 6.90 12.28 -11.98
C PHE A 524 6.15 13.02 -13.07
N LYS A 525 5.65 12.27 -14.05
CA LYS A 525 4.60 12.71 -14.97
C LYS A 525 3.28 12.20 -14.44
N ILE A 526 2.32 13.09 -14.27
CA ILE A 526 1.02 12.83 -13.67
C ILE A 526 -0.07 13.21 -14.68
N ARG A 527 -0.94 12.27 -15.02
CA ARG A 527 -2.07 12.46 -15.92
C ARG A 527 -3.33 12.69 -15.09
N VAL A 528 -3.79 13.94 -15.07
CA VAL A 528 -4.99 14.38 -14.36
C VAL A 528 -6.19 14.43 -15.30
N LYS A 529 -7.39 14.25 -14.75
CA LYS A 529 -8.64 14.14 -15.52
C LYS A 529 -9.58 15.31 -15.24
N THR A 530 -10.40 15.64 -16.24
CA THR A 530 -11.59 16.49 -16.10
C THR A 530 -12.80 15.70 -16.59
N ILE A 531 -13.84 15.59 -15.77
CA ILE A 531 -15.02 14.75 -16.02
C ILE A 531 -16.08 15.54 -16.79
N ASN A 532 -16.58 14.97 -17.87
CA ASN A 532 -17.80 15.43 -18.51
C ASN A 532 -19.01 14.63 -17.98
N ALA A 533 -19.77 15.24 -17.07
CA ALA A 533 -20.89 14.59 -16.39
C ALA A 533 -21.90 13.93 -17.35
N LYS A 534 -22.27 14.61 -18.45
CA LYS A 534 -23.24 14.06 -19.42
C LYS A 534 -22.73 12.80 -20.11
N LYS A 535 -21.45 12.78 -20.50
CA LYS A 535 -20.83 11.59 -21.10
C LYS A 535 -20.64 10.48 -20.07
N GLN A 536 -20.35 10.84 -18.83
CA GLN A 536 -20.20 9.90 -17.72
C GLN A 536 -21.51 9.16 -17.47
N ASP A 537 -22.64 9.87 -17.37
CA ASP A 537 -23.96 9.27 -17.18
C ASP A 537 -24.29 8.29 -18.32
N SER A 538 -24.09 8.71 -19.58
CA SER A 538 -24.32 7.84 -20.73
C SER A 538 -23.42 6.59 -20.74
N THR A 539 -22.17 6.71 -20.28
CA THR A 539 -21.24 5.58 -20.18
C THR A 539 -21.65 4.63 -19.05
N LYS A 540 -22.12 5.18 -17.93
CA LYS A 540 -22.64 4.44 -16.78
C LYS A 540 -23.88 3.61 -17.15
N ASP A 541 -24.82 4.19 -17.90
CA ASP A 541 -26.00 3.47 -18.40
C ASP A 541 -25.60 2.25 -19.24
N LYS A 542 -24.62 2.39 -20.14
CA LYS A 542 -24.09 1.26 -20.92
C LYS A 542 -23.42 0.22 -20.02
N ALA A 543 -22.64 0.65 -19.03
CA ALA A 543 -21.99 -0.25 -18.08
C ALA A 543 -23.01 -1.05 -17.26
N GLU A 544 -24.13 -0.44 -16.85
CA GLU A 544 -25.21 -1.16 -16.18
C GLU A 544 -25.84 -2.24 -17.07
N VAL A 545 -26.10 -1.93 -18.35
CA VAL A 545 -26.60 -2.91 -19.32
C VAL A 545 -25.63 -4.07 -19.52
N GLU A 546 -24.32 -3.83 -19.51
CA GLU A 546 -23.31 -4.90 -19.59
C GLU A 546 -23.26 -5.75 -18.32
N PHE A 547 -23.42 -5.12 -17.14
CA PHE A 547 -23.48 -5.85 -15.88
C PHE A 547 -24.68 -6.81 -15.83
N GLU A 548 -25.80 -6.44 -16.45
CA GLU A 548 -26.97 -7.33 -16.57
C GLU A 548 -26.66 -8.63 -17.33
N ALA A 549 -25.78 -8.59 -18.33
CA ALA A 549 -25.31 -9.79 -19.00
C ALA A 549 -24.45 -10.67 -18.08
N VAL A 550 -23.58 -10.05 -17.26
CA VAL A 550 -22.78 -10.76 -16.24
C VAL A 550 -23.69 -11.45 -15.22
N ARG A 551 -24.70 -10.73 -14.73
CA ARG A 551 -25.70 -11.25 -13.80
C ARG A 551 -26.42 -12.47 -14.35
N ARG A 552 -26.93 -12.41 -15.59
CA ARG A 552 -27.61 -13.53 -16.26
C ARG A 552 -26.70 -14.75 -16.44
N ARG A 553 -25.43 -14.53 -16.79
CA ARG A 553 -24.43 -15.60 -16.92
C ARG A 553 -24.19 -16.29 -15.58
N ILE A 554 -23.90 -15.54 -14.53
CA ILE A 554 -23.67 -16.09 -13.18
C ILE A 554 -24.91 -16.85 -12.69
N ALA A 555 -26.11 -16.34 -12.97
CA ALA A 555 -27.34 -17.06 -12.67
C ALA A 555 -27.36 -18.41 -13.41
N GLY A 556 -27.07 -18.45 -14.71
CA GLY A 556 -26.92 -19.68 -15.47
C GLY A 556 -25.95 -20.69 -14.85
N ASP A 557 -24.76 -20.25 -14.42
CA ASP A 557 -23.70 -21.10 -13.86
C ASP A 557 -23.99 -21.63 -12.43
N ILE A 558 -24.94 -21.02 -11.72
CA ILE A 558 -25.32 -21.42 -10.36
C ILE A 558 -26.40 -22.53 -10.36
N LYS A 559 -27.14 -22.70 -11.47
CA LYS A 559 -28.07 -23.83 -11.64
C LYS A 559 -27.34 -25.16 -11.57
#